data_AF-K2FWE7-F1
#
_entry.id   AF-K2FWE7-F1
#
_cell.length_a   1.000
_cell.length_b   1.000
_cell.length_c   1.000
_cell.angle_alpha   90.00
_cell.angle_beta   90.00
_cell.angle_gamma   90.00
#
_symmetry.space_group_name_H-M   'P 1'
#
loop_
_entity.id
_entity.type
_entity.pdbx_description
1 polymer ?
#
loop_
_entity_poly.entity_id
_entity_poly.type
_entity_poly.pdbx_seq_one_letter_code
_entity_poly.pdbx_strand_id
1 'polypeptide(L)'
;MRKHFQYILVWLSLIILYILYLIFSFKYIDIQKDLTINGIEHDIWKRKITIESKKDYLSYINTLAYKDKTAKSSQNKKNPWEDVVFIVTKDELEQYKKLDVQAQMNTKRDVKWPTYWMSNWQKWFYHIFKEDIRD
;
A
#
# COMPACT_ATOMS: atom_id res chain seq x y z
N MET A 1 -61.54 16.94 33.04
CA MET A 1 -60.18 16.96 33.63
C MET A 1 -59.34 15.72 33.31
N ARG A 2 -59.80 14.49 33.59
CA ARG A 2 -59.00 13.25 33.44
C ARG A 2 -58.38 13.01 32.05
N LYS A 3 -59.07 13.37 30.97
CA LYS A 3 -58.56 13.23 29.59
C LYS A 3 -57.38 14.18 29.28
N HIS A 4 -57.42 15.43 29.77
CA HIS A 4 -56.34 16.40 29.55
C HIS A 4 -55.03 15.96 30.23
N PHE A 5 -55.13 15.41 31.45
CA PHE A 5 -53.96 14.84 32.14
C PHE A 5 -53.38 13.62 31.41
N GLN A 6 -54.21 12.79 30.79
CA GLN A 6 -53.73 11.67 29.96
C GLN A 6 -52.95 12.15 28.74
N TYR A 7 -53.43 13.19 28.04
CA TYR A 7 -52.69 13.77 26.90
C TYR A 7 -51.35 14.39 27.30
N ILE A 8 -51.29 15.07 28.45
CA ILE A 8 -50.04 15.62 28.99
C ILE A 8 -49.05 14.50 29.30
N LEU A 9 -49.52 13.39 29.88
CA LEU A 9 -48.68 12.24 30.22
C LEU A 9 -48.12 11.54 28.97
N VAL A 10 -48.93 11.40 27.92
CA VAL A 10 -48.47 10.86 26.62
C VAL A 10 -47.41 11.75 25.98
N TRP A 11 -47.63 13.07 25.99
CA TRP A 11 -46.64 14.03 25.48
C TRP A 11 -45.32 13.96 26.26
N LEU A 12 -45.40 13.90 27.58
CA LEU A 12 -44.22 13.81 28.44
C LEU A 12 -43.45 12.49 28.22
N SER A 13 -44.17 11.39 28.00
CA SER A 13 -43.57 10.11 27.62
C SER A 13 -42.86 10.17 26.25
N LEU A 14 -43.46 10.82 25.25
CA LEU A 14 -42.82 11.02 23.94
C LEU A 14 -41.56 11.87 24.04
N ILE A 15 -41.57 12.92 24.86
CA ILE A 15 -40.39 13.76 25.12
C ILE A 15 -39.28 12.94 25.76
N ILE A 16 -39.59 12.10 26.76
CA ILE A 16 -38.60 11.22 27.40
C ILE A 16 -38.00 10.24 26.38
N LEU A 17 -38.82 9.61 25.55
CA LEU A 17 -38.36 8.70 24.50
C LEU A 17 -37.46 9.42 23.47
N TYR A 18 -37.80 10.64 23.11
CA TYR A 18 -37.00 11.46 22.19
C TYR A 18 -35.64 11.84 22.79
N ILE A 19 -35.60 12.23 24.07
CA ILE A 19 -34.35 12.53 24.77
C ILE A 19 -33.47 11.27 24.85
N LEU A 20 -34.05 10.11 25.17
CA LEU A 20 -33.32 8.84 25.17
C LEU A 20 -32.74 8.54 23.78
N TYR A 21 -33.53 8.68 22.72
CA TYR A 21 -33.08 8.50 21.35
C TYR A 21 -31.86 9.38 21.03
N LEU A 22 -31.88 10.66 21.41
CA LEU A 22 -30.76 11.57 21.21
C LEU A 22 -29.50 11.12 21.96
N ILE A 23 -29.63 10.67 23.21
CA ILE A 23 -28.49 10.18 24.00
C ILE A 23 -27.86 8.94 23.33
N PHE A 24 -28.69 7.97 22.92
CA PHE A 24 -28.20 6.77 22.24
C PHE A 24 -27.56 7.09 20.89
N SER A 25 -28.19 7.95 20.08
CA SER A 25 -27.66 8.35 18.78
C SER A 25 -26.32 9.07 18.92
N PHE A 26 -26.20 9.97 19.88
CA PHE A 26 -24.95 10.70 20.11
C PHE A 26 -23.82 9.75 20.52
N LYS A 27 -24.10 8.86 21.47
CA LYS A 27 -23.10 7.89 21.95
C LYS A 27 -22.69 6.88 20.86
N TYR A 28 -23.62 6.49 19.99
CA TYR A 28 -23.31 5.63 18.85
C TYR A 28 -22.36 6.32 17.86
N ILE A 29 -22.62 7.59 17.52
CA ILE A 29 -21.76 8.38 16.62
C ILE A 29 -20.36 8.54 17.23
N ASP A 30 -20.28 8.79 18.54
CA ASP A 30 -19.02 8.96 19.26
C ASP A 30 -18.15 7.70 19.17
N ILE A 31 -18.74 6.53 19.44
CA ILE A 31 -18.06 5.23 19.31
C ILE A 31 -17.55 5.00 17.89
N GLN A 32 -18.35 5.32 16.87
CA GLN A 32 -17.93 5.16 15.47
C GLN A 32 -16.75 6.07 15.11
N LYS A 33 -16.74 7.30 15.64
CA LYS A 33 -15.61 8.23 15.45
C LYS A 33 -14.35 7.70 16.13
N ASP A 34 -14.43 7.24 17.37
CA ASP A 34 -13.29 6.70 18.10
C ASP A 34 -12.68 5.48 17.40
N LEU A 35 -13.52 4.56 16.92
CA LEU A 35 -13.05 3.40 16.15
C LEU A 35 -12.35 3.83 14.85
N THR A 36 -12.89 4.84 14.17
CA THR A 36 -12.28 5.38 12.94
C THR A 36 -10.94 6.04 13.22
N ILE A 37 -10.85 6.84 14.29
CA ILE A 37 -9.61 7.51 14.70
C ILE A 37 -8.54 6.48 15.06
N ASN A 38 -8.88 5.48 15.87
CA ASN A 38 -7.96 4.40 16.25
C ASN A 38 -7.46 3.61 15.02
N GLY A 39 -8.34 3.35 14.04
CA GLY A 39 -7.97 2.70 12.79
C GLY A 39 -6.96 3.53 11.99
N ILE A 40 -7.22 4.84 11.84
CA ILE A 40 -6.33 5.77 11.14
C ILE A 40 -4.97 5.87 11.85
N GLU A 41 -4.96 5.96 13.18
CA GLU A 41 -3.73 6.06 13.96
C GLU A 41 -2.85 4.81 13.79
N HIS A 42 -3.46 3.63 13.80
CA HIS A 42 -2.76 2.38 13.55
C HIS A 42 -2.15 2.31 12.15
N ASP A 43 -2.86 2.79 11.14
CA ASP A 43 -2.37 2.86 9.76
C ASP A 43 -1.23 3.87 9.60
N ILE A 44 -1.31 5.02 10.25
CA ILE A 44 -0.22 6.02 10.30
C ILE A 44 1.02 5.38 10.92
N TRP A 45 0.87 4.67 12.03
CA TRP A 45 1.98 4.01 12.72
C TRP A 45 2.67 2.96 11.84
N LYS A 46 1.89 2.09 11.17
CA LYS A 46 2.42 1.10 10.20
C LYS A 46 3.18 1.77 9.05
N ARG A 47 2.64 2.86 8.51
CA ARG A 47 3.29 3.62 7.43
C ARG A 47 4.59 4.25 7.91
N LYS A 48 4.63 4.78 9.14
CA LYS A 48 5.85 5.35 9.72
C LYS A 48 6.98 4.32 9.82
N ILE A 49 6.69 3.12 10.33
CA ILE A 49 7.66 2.02 10.39
C ILE A 49 8.16 1.63 9.00
N THR A 50 7.25 1.55 8.02
CA THR A 50 7.62 1.23 6.64
C THR A 50 8.54 2.30 6.04
N ILE A 51 8.27 3.58 6.30
CA ILE A 51 9.12 4.69 5.83
C ILE A 51 10.50 4.62 6.50
N GLU A 52 10.56 4.40 7.81
CA GLU A 52 11.82 4.27 8.57
C GLU A 52 12.68 3.14 7.99
N SER A 53 12.11 1.94 7.82
CA SER A 53 12.83 0.78 7.27
C SER A 53 13.34 1.01 5.85
N LYS A 54 12.58 1.72 5.01
CA LYS A 54 13.00 2.09 3.65
C LYS A 54 14.08 3.16 3.67
N LYS A 55 14.10 4.05 4.65
CA LYS A 55 15.09 5.13 4.74
C LYS A 55 16.49 4.57 4.93
N ASP A 56 16.65 3.56 5.77
CA ASP A 56 17.95 2.89 5.99
C ASP A 56 18.43 2.17 4.72
N TYR A 57 17.52 1.47 4.05
CA TYR A 57 17.83 0.84 2.76
C TYR A 57 18.21 1.87 1.69
N LEU A 58 17.47 2.97 1.57
CA LEU A 58 17.75 4.05 0.63
C LEU A 58 19.08 4.76 0.96
N SER A 59 19.42 4.88 2.24
CA SER A 59 20.72 5.38 2.68
C SER A 59 21.83 4.44 2.23
N TYR A 60 21.67 3.13 2.48
CA TYR A 60 22.64 2.10 2.09
C TYR A 60 22.89 2.06 0.58
N ILE A 61 21.84 2.07 -0.27
CA ILE A 61 22.04 2.02 -1.73
C ILE A 61 22.72 3.28 -2.28
N ASN A 62 22.63 4.41 -1.58
CA ASN A 62 23.29 5.64 -1.98
C ASN A 62 24.78 5.69 -1.60
N THR A 63 25.24 4.77 -0.73
CA THR A 63 26.64 4.68 -0.34
C THR A 63 27.55 4.30 -1.51
N LEU A 64 28.81 4.76 -1.45
CA LEU A 64 29.85 4.36 -2.40
C LEU A 64 30.12 2.85 -2.35
N ALA A 65 30.05 2.24 -1.16
CA ALA A 65 30.26 0.80 -0.99
C ALA A 65 29.22 -0.03 -1.75
N TYR A 66 27.94 0.36 -1.73
CA TYR A 66 26.91 -0.33 -2.50
C TYR A 66 27.10 -0.14 -4.01
N LYS A 67 27.45 1.07 -4.45
CA LYS A 67 27.74 1.37 -5.86
C LYS A 67 28.96 0.59 -6.38
N ASP A 68 30.01 0.47 -5.56
CA ASP A 68 31.20 -0.34 -5.86
C ASP A 68 30.86 -1.83 -5.93
N LYS A 69 30.14 -2.35 -4.93
CA LYS A 69 29.68 -3.75 -4.91
C LYS A 69 28.83 -4.09 -6.14
N THR A 70 27.90 -3.22 -6.51
CA THR A 70 27.07 -3.42 -7.71
C THR A 70 27.88 -3.29 -8.99
N ALA A 71 28.80 -2.33 -9.12
CA ALA A 71 29.68 -2.20 -10.27
C ALA A 71 30.59 -3.44 -10.45
N LYS A 72 31.14 -3.97 -9.36
CA LYS A 72 31.91 -5.22 -9.34
C LYS A 72 31.03 -6.40 -9.74
N SER A 73 29.90 -6.60 -9.07
CA SER A 73 29.05 -7.79 -9.25
C SER A 73 28.28 -7.83 -10.58
N SER A 74 27.85 -6.67 -11.11
CA SER A 74 26.95 -6.63 -12.28
C SER A 74 27.63 -6.15 -13.56
N GLN A 75 28.65 -5.30 -13.45
CA GLN A 75 29.34 -4.71 -14.60
C GLN A 75 30.77 -5.22 -14.76
N ASN A 76 31.20 -6.16 -13.90
CA ASN A 76 32.55 -6.71 -13.85
C ASN A 76 33.64 -5.62 -13.84
N LYS A 77 33.32 -4.46 -13.25
CA LYS A 77 34.26 -3.34 -13.12
C LYS A 77 35.12 -3.58 -11.89
N LYS A 78 36.43 -3.63 -12.08
CA LYS A 78 37.42 -3.76 -11.00
C LYS A 78 38.13 -2.43 -10.76
N ASN A 79 38.50 -2.18 -9.51
CA ASN A 79 39.42 -1.08 -9.22
C ASN A 79 40.81 -1.43 -9.75
N PRO A 80 41.62 -0.42 -10.13
CA PRO A 80 43.03 -0.63 -10.41
C PRO A 80 43.66 -1.32 -9.19
N TRP A 81 44.41 -2.40 -9.42
CA TRP A 81 45.14 -3.19 -8.40
C TRP A 81 44.30 -4.18 -7.55
N GLU A 82 43.04 -4.43 -7.91
CA GLU A 82 42.19 -5.42 -7.22
C GLU A 82 41.81 -6.58 -8.15
N ASP A 83 41.99 -7.82 -7.70
CA ASP A 83 41.55 -9.03 -8.39
C ASP A 83 40.20 -9.51 -7.83
N VAL A 84 39.14 -9.36 -8.64
CA VAL A 84 37.79 -9.83 -8.29
C VAL A 84 37.61 -11.24 -8.83
N VAL A 85 37.57 -12.23 -7.93
CA VAL A 85 37.35 -13.64 -8.27
C VAL A 85 35.90 -14.01 -8.03
N PHE A 86 35.16 -14.32 -9.09
CA PHE A 86 33.82 -14.87 -8.99
C PHE A 86 33.89 -16.38 -8.79
N ILE A 87 33.52 -16.85 -7.60
CA ILE A 87 33.32 -18.29 -7.35
C ILE A 87 31.91 -18.60 -7.81
N VAL A 88 31.79 -19.17 -9.00
CA VAL A 88 30.50 -19.43 -9.66
C VAL A 88 30.41 -20.93 -9.93
N THR A 89 29.27 -21.54 -9.60
CA THR A 89 29.00 -22.93 -9.98
C THR A 89 28.78 -23.04 -11.49
N LYS A 90 29.01 -24.21 -12.11
CA LYS A 90 28.94 -24.37 -13.59
C LYS A 90 27.61 -23.88 -14.18
N ASP A 91 26.51 -24.04 -13.45
CA ASP A 91 25.16 -23.65 -13.89
C ASP A 91 24.93 -22.12 -13.88
N GLU A 92 25.56 -21.40 -12.95
CA GLU A 92 25.48 -19.94 -12.86
C GLU A 92 26.39 -19.26 -13.90
N LEU A 93 27.48 -19.91 -14.32
CA LEU A 93 28.44 -19.38 -15.30
C LEU A 93 27.80 -19.12 -16.67
N GLU A 94 26.83 -19.95 -17.07
CA GLU A 94 26.09 -19.75 -18.33
C GLU A 94 25.13 -18.55 -18.28
N GLN A 95 24.57 -18.24 -17.11
CA GLN A 95 23.73 -17.06 -16.93
C GLN A 95 24.55 -15.76 -17.01
N TYR A 96 25.75 -15.74 -16.42
CA TYR A 96 26.64 -14.59 -16.47
C TYR A 96 27.25 -14.34 -17.86
N LYS A 97 27.55 -15.40 -18.64
CA LYS A 97 28.00 -15.25 -20.04
C LYS A 97 26.92 -14.67 -20.97
N LYS A 98 25.63 -14.85 -20.63
CA LYS A 98 24.48 -14.37 -21.43
C LYS A 98 23.95 -13.00 -21.00
N LEU A 99 24.52 -12.38 -19.97
CA LEU A 99 24.19 -11.02 -19.56
C LEU A 99 24.87 -9.99 -20.47
N ASP A 100 24.53 -10.05 -21.77
CA ASP A 100 24.75 -8.93 -22.66
C ASP A 100 23.75 -7.83 -22.25
N VAL A 101 24.25 -6.87 -21.48
CA VAL A 101 23.49 -5.73 -20.94
C VAL A 101 22.79 -4.96 -22.06
N GLN A 102 23.32 -5.02 -23.29
CA GLN A 102 22.71 -4.39 -24.48
C GLN A 102 21.49 -5.16 -25.00
N ALA A 103 21.47 -6.49 -24.90
CA ALA A 103 20.32 -7.32 -25.27
C ALA A 103 19.18 -7.22 -24.23
N GLN A 104 19.50 -7.08 -22.94
CA GLN A 104 18.48 -6.89 -21.89
C GLN A 104 17.86 -5.50 -21.89
N MET A 105 18.59 -4.44 -22.29
CA MET A 105 17.99 -3.10 -22.49
C MET A 105 17.07 -3.04 -23.71
N ASN A 106 17.36 -3.82 -24.76
CA ASN A 106 16.52 -3.90 -25.97
C ASN A 106 15.42 -4.96 -25.91
N THR A 107 15.38 -5.76 -24.85
CA THR A 107 14.21 -6.59 -24.58
C THR A 107 13.13 -5.67 -24.05
N LYS A 108 12.33 -5.10 -24.95
CA LYS A 108 10.99 -4.59 -24.61
C LYS A 108 10.27 -5.76 -23.93
N ARG A 109 10.34 -5.81 -22.61
CA ARG A 109 9.35 -6.56 -21.84
C ARG A 109 8.05 -5.84 -22.15
N ASP A 110 7.28 -6.40 -23.06
CA ASP A 110 5.86 -6.13 -23.16
C ASP A 110 5.21 -6.63 -21.87
N VAL A 111 5.48 -5.93 -20.76
CA VAL A 111 4.68 -6.02 -19.56
C VAL A 111 3.37 -5.33 -19.93
N LYS A 112 2.52 -6.05 -20.66
CA LYS A 112 1.16 -5.62 -20.92
C LYS A 112 0.52 -5.48 -19.55
N TRP A 113 0.30 -4.23 -19.14
CA TRP A 113 -0.46 -3.91 -17.95
C TRP A 113 -1.79 -4.67 -18.01
N PRO A 114 -2.33 -5.18 -16.88
CA PRO A 114 -3.60 -5.90 -16.87
C PRO A 114 -4.75 -5.13 -17.53
N THR A 115 -4.64 -3.80 -17.53
CA THR A 115 -5.58 -2.84 -18.11
C THR A 115 -5.27 -2.42 -19.55
N TYR A 116 -4.25 -2.99 -20.20
CA TYR A 116 -3.77 -2.54 -21.52
C TYR A 116 -4.87 -2.61 -22.60
N TRP A 117 -5.72 -3.64 -22.55
CA TRP A 117 -6.83 -3.85 -23.49
C TRP A 117 -8.19 -3.34 -22.99
N MET A 118 -8.23 -2.61 -21.87
CA MET A 118 -9.47 -2.07 -21.32
C MET A 118 -9.79 -0.69 -21.90
N SER A 119 -11.06 -0.46 -22.21
CA SER A 119 -11.57 0.90 -22.44
C SER A 119 -11.41 1.75 -21.17
N ASN A 120 -11.40 3.09 -21.29
CA ASN A 120 -11.21 3.98 -20.14
C ASN A 120 -12.23 3.73 -19.02
N TRP A 121 -13.47 3.39 -19.37
CA TRP A 121 -14.50 3.03 -18.40
C TRP A 121 -14.18 1.74 -17.63
N GLN A 122 -13.77 0.68 -18.34
CA GLN A 122 -13.37 -0.59 -17.73
C GLN A 122 -12.13 -0.45 -16.83
N LYS A 123 -11.20 0.45 -17.17
CA LYS A 123 -10.06 0.77 -16.30
C LYS A 123 -10.49 1.35 -14.97
N TRP A 124 -11.43 2.29 -14.98
CA TRP A 124 -11.97 2.87 -13.76
C TRP A 124 -12.68 1.83 -12.89
N PHE A 125 -13.49 0.96 -13.52
CA PHE A 125 -14.15 -0.13 -12.81
C PHE A 125 -13.14 -1.09 -12.16
N TYR A 126 -12.13 -1.53 -12.92
CA TYR A 126 -11.05 -2.37 -12.41
C TYR A 126 -10.26 -1.72 -11.26
N HIS A 127 -10.05 -0.40 -11.31
CA HIS A 127 -9.35 0.30 -10.23
C HIS A 127 -10.18 0.45 -8.95
N ILE A 128 -11.51 0.56 -9.07
CA ILE A 128 -12.43 0.74 -7.93
C ILE A 128 -12.79 -0.59 -7.30
N PHE A 129 -13.19 -1.57 -8.12
CA PHE A 129 -13.75 -2.84 -7.65
C PHE A 129 -12.76 -4.00 -7.68
N LYS A 130 -11.58 -3.82 -8.29
CA LYS A 130 -10.59 -4.90 -8.53
C LYS A 130 -11.15 -6.08 -9.33
N GLU A 131 -12.32 -5.92 -9.91
CA GLU A 131 -13.00 -6.91 -10.75
C GLU A 131 -12.77 -6.62 -12.23
N ASP A 132 -12.64 -7.69 -12.99
CA ASP A 132 -12.41 -7.66 -14.41
C ASP A 132 -13.73 -7.92 -15.15
N ILE A 133 -14.31 -6.86 -15.70
CA ILE A 133 -15.61 -6.86 -16.38
C ILE A 133 -15.49 -7.05 -17.89
N ARG A 134 -14.49 -7.83 -18.32
CA ARG A 134 -14.36 -8.28 -19.71
C ARG A 134 -15.26 -9.51 -19.90
N ASP A 135 -16.02 -9.55 -21.00
CA ASP A 135 -16.71 -10.76 -21.47
C ASP A 135 -15.71 -11.83 -21.94
#